data_AF-A0A139JXV3-F1
#
_entry.id   AF-A0A139JXV3-F1
#
_cell.length_a   1.000
_cell.length_b   1.000
_cell.length_c   1.000
_cell.angle_alpha   90.00
_cell.angle_beta   90.00
_cell.angle_gamma   90.00
#
_symmetry.space_group_name_H-M   'P 1'
#
loop_
_entity.id
_entity.type
_entity.pdbx_description
1 polymer ?
#
loop_
_entity_poly.entity_id
_entity_poly.type
_entity_poly.pdbx_seq_one_letter_code
_entity_poly.pdbx_strand_id
1 'polypeptide(L)' 'MVAADGTFIEAPSSTKNKAHARDPEMASGKKANTWHFGMKEHIAACSESGIIYGTVAAPANEHD' A
#
# COMPACT_ATOMS: atom_id res chain seq x y z
N MET A 1 -22.62 3.59 6.87
CA MET A 1 -22.00 2.51 6.08
C MET A 1 -20.51 2.82 5.94
N VAL A 2 -19.62 1.85 6.17
CA VAL A 2 -18.16 2.06 6.04
C VAL A 2 -17.70 1.49 4.70
N ALA A 3 -17.01 2.30 3.90
CA ALA A 3 -16.33 1.85 2.70
C ALA A 3 -14.86 1.56 3.06
N ALA A 4 -14.38 0.39 2.66
CA ALA A 4 -12.98 0.02 2.75
C ALA A 4 -12.40 -0.03 1.34
N ASP A 5 -11.41 0.83 1.07
CA ASP A 5 -10.72 0.86 -0.23
C ASP A 5 -9.23 0.57 -0.04
N GLY A 6 -8.64 -0.09 -1.03
CA GLY A 6 -7.25 -0.53 -1.04
C GLY A 6 -6.46 0.25 -2.07
N THR A 7 -5.58 1.15 -1.61
CA THR A 7 -4.67 1.91 -2.49
C THR A 7 -3.29 1.28 -2.53
N PHE A 8 -2.62 1.38 -3.69
CA PHE A 8 -1.23 0.97 -3.84
C PHE A 8 -0.32 2.19 -3.70
N ILE A 9 0.72 2.08 -2.89
CA ILE A 9 1.75 3.11 -2.67
C ILE A 9 3.03 2.62 -3.31
N GLU A 10 3.42 3.22 -4.44
CA GLU A 10 4.63 2.81 -5.17
C GLU A 10 5.89 3.30 -4.46
N ALA A 11 6.80 2.37 -4.20
CA ALA A 11 8.14 2.66 -3.74
C ALA A 11 9.12 2.60 -4.92
N PRO A 12 10.13 3.50 -4.96
CA PRO A 12 11.20 3.36 -5.92
C PRO A 12 11.90 2.01 -5.72
N SER A 13 12.12 1.29 -6.83
CA SER A 13 12.88 0.03 -6.81
C SER A 13 14.38 0.22 -6.54
N SER A 14 14.83 1.47 -6.42
CA SER A 14 16.24 1.84 -6.34
C SER A 14 16.83 1.59 -4.95
N THR A 15 17.93 0.87 -4.91
CA THR A 15 18.76 0.65 -3.71
C THR A 15 19.82 1.74 -3.51
N LYS A 16 19.70 2.90 -4.18
CA LYS A 16 20.68 4.01 -4.08
C LYS A 16 20.63 4.78 -2.74
N ASN A 17 20.13 4.16 -1.68
CA ASN A 17 20.24 4.69 -0.33
C ASN A 17 21.59 4.30 0.28
N LYS A 18 21.95 4.93 1.41
CA LYS A 18 23.23 4.68 2.10
C LYS A 18 23.43 3.20 2.48
N ALA A 19 22.34 2.48 2.75
CA ALA A 19 22.34 1.08 3.14
C ALA A 19 22.45 0.11 1.94
N HIS A 20 22.39 0.60 0.70
CA HIS A 20 22.38 -0.20 -0.52
C HIS A 20 21.29 -1.30 -0.53
N ALA A 21 20.20 -1.10 0.20
CA ALA A 21 19.16 -2.10 0.42
C ALA A 21 17.78 -1.54 0.08
N ARG A 22 16.83 -2.42 -0.22
CA ARG A 22 15.42 -2.03 -0.33
C ARG A 22 14.85 -1.84 1.07
N ASP A 23 13.83 -1.01 1.17
CA ASP A 23 13.06 -0.93 2.41
C ASP A 23 12.45 -2.32 2.72
N PRO A 24 12.66 -2.87 3.92
CA PRO A 24 12.21 -4.21 4.29
C PRO A 24 10.69 -4.34 4.39
N GLU A 25 9.95 -3.24 4.56
CA GLU A 25 8.47 -3.25 4.65
C GLU A 25 7.82 -3.17 3.26
N MET A 26 8.60 -2.97 2.21
CA MET A 26 8.12 -2.88 0.82
C MET A 26 8.27 -4.23 0.10
N ALA A 27 7.23 -4.65 -0.62
CA ALA A 27 7.23 -5.90 -1.36
C ALA A 27 6.65 -5.74 -2.78
N SER A 28 6.86 -6.73 -3.64
CA SER A 28 6.26 -6.73 -4.98
C SER A 28 4.85 -7.34 -4.93
N GLY A 29 3.84 -6.55 -5.27
CA GLY A 29 2.44 -6.98 -5.39
C GLY A 29 1.95 -6.94 -6.83
N LYS A 30 0.93 -7.73 -7.15
CA LYS A 30 0.30 -7.74 -8.48
C LYS A 30 -1.06 -7.04 -8.40
N LYS A 31 -1.22 -5.93 -9.11
CA LYS A 31 -2.48 -5.19 -9.24
C LYS A 31 -2.89 -5.16 -10.72
N ALA A 32 -4.11 -5.60 -11.04
CA ALA A 32 -4.67 -5.53 -12.40
C ALA A 32 -3.72 -6.02 -13.52
N ASN A 33 -3.02 -7.14 -13.27
CA ASN A 33 -2.00 -7.75 -14.13
C ASN A 33 -0.62 -7.09 -14.21
N THR A 34 -0.41 -5.95 -13.56
CA THR A 34 0.89 -5.30 -13.47
C THR A 34 1.55 -5.58 -12.12
N TRP A 35 2.87 -5.79 -12.14
CA TRP A 35 3.68 -5.90 -10.92
C TRP A 35 4.14 -4.53 -10.49
N HIS A 36 3.91 -4.20 -9.23
CA HIS A 36 4.34 -2.96 -8.60
C HIS A 36 5.15 -3.30 -7.35
N PHE A 37 6.10 -2.44 -7.00
CA PHE A 37 6.85 -2.57 -5.75
C PHE A 37 6.43 -1.48 -4.77
N GLY A 38 6.12 -1.85 -3.54
CA GLY A 38 5.75 -0.88 -2.50
C GLY A 38 4.85 -1.48 -1.43
N MET A 39 3.84 -0.72 -1.03
CA MET A 39 2.85 -1.07 -0.01
C MET A 39 1.43 -1.00 -0.57
N LYS A 40 0.50 -1.62 0.14
CA LYS A 40 -0.94 -1.35 0.04
C LYS A 40 -1.41 -0.64 1.31
N GLU A 41 -2.41 0.21 1.18
CA GLU A 41 -3.06 0.88 2.31
C GLU A 41 -4.56 0.64 2.27
N HIS A 42 -5.10 0.12 3.37
CA HIS A 42 -6.52 -0.09 3.59
C HIS A 42 -7.09 1.13 4.32
N ILE A 43 -8.04 1.83 3.71
CA ILE A 43 -8.64 3.04 4.25
C ILE A 43 -10.10 2.77 4.59
N ALA A 44 -10.47 2.93 5.87
CA ALA A 44 -11.84 2.85 6.33
C ALA A 44 -12.44 4.25 6.42
N ALA A 45 -13.43 4.53 5.56
CA ALA A 45 -14.09 5.84 5.48
C ALA A 45 -15.61 5.75 5.61
N CYS A 46 -16.22 6.80 6.17
CA CYS A 46 -17.66 6.99 6.18
C CYS A 46 -18.14 7.35 4.77
N SER A 47 -19.01 6.53 4.18
CA SER A 47 -19.50 6.78 2.81
C SER A 47 -20.36 8.04 2.70
N GLU A 48 -21.02 8.45 3.78
CA GLU A 48 -21.96 9.59 3.78
C GLU A 48 -21.27 10.93 4.04
N SER A 49 -20.25 10.94 4.90
CA SER A 49 -19.55 12.17 5.31
C SER A 49 -18.17 12.33 4.68
N GLY A 50 -17.60 11.27 4.11
CA GLY A 50 -16.23 11.26 3.58
C GLY A 50 -15.13 11.29 4.65
N ILE A 51 -15.49 11.17 5.94
CA ILE A 51 -14.52 11.16 7.04
C ILE A 51 -13.80 9.82 7.09
N ILE A 52 -12.46 9.87 7.14
CA ILE A 52 -11.61 8.69 7.35
C ILE A 52 -11.58 8.38 8.85
N TYR A 53 -11.92 7.13 9.19
CA TYR A 53 -11.88 6.64 10.56
C TYR A 53 -10.55 5.96 10.91
N GLY A 54 -9.85 5.42 9.92
CA GLY A 54 -8.54 4.79 10.12
C GLY A 54 -7.94 4.29 8.83
N THR A 55 -6.63 4.09 8.85
CA THR A 55 -5.88 3.45 7.77
C THR A 55 -4.91 2.41 8.32
N VAL A 56 -4.62 1.38 7.52
CA VAL A 56 -3.62 0.36 7.81
C VAL A 56 -2.76 0.14 6.58
N ALA A 57 -1.45 0.34 6.70
CA ALA A 57 -0.49 0.05 5.64
C ALA A 57 0.10 -1.36 5.84
N ALA A 58 0.33 -2.05 4.73
CA ALA A 58 0.93 -3.38 4.68
C ALA A 58 1.80 -3.55 3.43
N PRO A 59 2.77 -4.47 3.42
CA PRO A 59 3.50 -4.85 2.22
C PRO A 59 2.56 -5.18 1.05
N ALA A 60 2.93 -4.76 -0.16
CA ALA A 60 2.08 -4.90 -1.34
C ALA A 60 1.80 -6.36 -1.78
N ASN A 61 2.60 -7.33 -1.32
CA ASN A 61 2.39 -8.74 -1.60
C ASN A 61 1.44 -9.42 -0.60
N GLU A 62 1.09 -8.73 0.49
CA GLU A 62 0.21 -9.28 1.51
C GLU A 62 -1.21 -9.34 0.95
N HIS A 63 -1.87 -10.48 1.11
CA HIS A 63 -3.26 -10.67 0.73
C HIS A 63 -4.14 -10.48 1.96
N ASP A 64 -5.31 -9.86 1.79
CA ASP A 64 -6.32 -9.75 2.86
C ASP A 64 -7.10 -11.06 3.04
#